data_AF-A0A6P8BK38-F1
#
_entry.id   AF-A0A6P8BK38-F1
#
_cell.length_a   1.000
_cell.length_b   1.000
_cell.length_c   1.000
_cell.angle_alpha   90.00
_cell.angle_beta   90.00
_cell.angle_gamma   90.00
#
_symmetry.space_group_name_H-M   'P 1'
#
loop_
_entity.id
_entity.type
_entity.pdbx_description
1 polymer ?
#
loop_
_entity_poly.entity_id
_entity_poly.type
_entity_poly.pdbx_seq_one_letter_code
_entity_poly.pdbx_strand_id
1 'polypeptide(L)'
;MSTTLLAAGLLVLLAPCLYIYTASVAATRFPTLRNKRICLLIAHPDDEAMFFAPTVLALTRPETGNHVKILCLSSGNADGLGETRKKELVKSGMLLGLRNEDDVFVIESDAFQDSMTATWDATAISNLLTSAFVPNPAAGAMIDVLVTFDKGGVSSHPNHISLYHGARAFVSSGSAVDLYTLTSVSFVRKYASIIDAFMTLAVSWGLQGTSEVKSPEGLVFMNSLMPVKAQEGGGNKDGGPSYGTAWRAMTEAHKSQMVWFRYGWITFSRYMVVNDLKLEGTTAS
;
A
#
# COMPACT_ATOMS: atom_id res chain seq x y z
N MET A 1 -19.91 -40.65 5.64
CA MET A 1 -18.88 -39.59 5.53
C MET A 1 -18.59 -39.08 6.94
N SER A 2 -17.34 -39.06 7.40
CA SER A 2 -17.02 -38.61 8.77
C SER A 2 -17.51 -37.17 8.97
N THR A 3 -18.05 -36.84 10.14
CA THR A 3 -18.44 -35.47 10.52
C THR A 3 -17.28 -34.48 10.36
N THR A 4 -16.04 -34.94 10.54
CA THR A 4 -14.82 -34.16 10.31
C THR A 4 -14.57 -33.85 8.84
N LEU A 5 -14.81 -34.80 7.93
CA LEU A 5 -14.70 -34.61 6.48
C LEU A 5 -15.79 -33.66 5.96
N LEU A 6 -17.01 -33.78 6.50
CA LEU A 6 -18.11 -32.85 6.24
C LEU A 6 -17.78 -31.43 6.70
N ALA A 7 -17.27 -31.27 7.93
CA ALA A 7 -16.88 -29.97 8.48
C ALA A 7 -15.73 -29.34 7.71
N ALA A 8 -14.70 -30.12 7.35
CA ALA A 8 -13.59 -29.65 6.54
C ALA A 8 -14.05 -29.22 5.13
N GLY A 9 -14.89 -30.03 4.47
CA GLY A 9 -15.47 -29.67 3.18
C GLY A 9 -16.32 -28.41 3.23
N LEU A 10 -17.12 -28.24 4.29
CA LEU A 10 -17.91 -27.04 4.51
C LEU A 10 -17.04 -25.80 4.74
N LEU A 11 -15.96 -25.92 5.51
CA LEU A 11 -15.00 -24.83 5.74
C LEU A 11 -14.35 -24.36 4.44
N VAL A 12 -13.94 -25.30 3.58
CA VAL A 12 -13.32 -25.02 2.27
C VAL A 12 -14.28 -24.24 1.35
N LEU A 13 -15.59 -24.48 1.45
CA LEU A 13 -16.59 -23.76 0.65
C LEU A 13 -17.00 -22.43 1.29
N LEU A 14 -17.24 -22.41 2.61
CA LEU A 14 -17.76 -21.23 3.31
C LEU A 14 -16.70 -20.14 3.48
N ALA A 15 -15.43 -20.48 3.71
CA ALA A 15 -14.40 -19.46 3.96
C ALA A 15 -14.18 -18.54 2.75
N PRO A 16 -14.05 -19.03 1.49
CA PRO A 16 -13.98 -18.16 0.32
C PRO A 16 -15.25 -17.33 0.11
N CYS A 17 -16.45 -17.91 0.30
CA CYS A 17 -17.72 -17.17 0.17
C CYS A 17 -17.82 -16.05 1.21
N LEU A 18 -17.47 -16.34 2.46
CA LEU A 18 -17.47 -15.37 3.54
C LEU A 18 -16.44 -14.25 3.26
N TYR A 19 -15.27 -14.60 2.74
CA TYR A 19 -14.28 -13.60 2.34
C TYR A 19 -14.79 -12.71 1.21
N ILE A 20 -15.38 -13.29 0.16
CA ILE A 20 -15.93 -12.52 -0.97
C ILE A 20 -17.01 -11.55 -0.48
N TYR A 21 -17.90 -12.03 0.39
CA TYR A 21 -18.90 -11.18 1.04
C TYR A 21 -18.24 -10.05 1.84
N THR A 22 -17.23 -10.37 2.65
CA THR A 22 -16.46 -9.42 3.48
C THR A 22 -15.80 -8.34 2.62
N ALA A 23 -15.13 -8.73 1.52
CA ALA A 23 -14.52 -7.81 0.58
C ALA A 23 -15.56 -6.93 -0.14
N SER A 24 -16.74 -7.48 -0.46
CA SER A 24 -17.85 -6.71 -1.04
C SER A 24 -18.42 -5.69 -0.05
N VAL A 25 -18.59 -6.06 1.22
CA VAL A 25 -18.96 -5.13 2.29
C VAL A 25 -17.91 -4.04 2.43
N ALA A 26 -16.63 -4.39 2.45
CA ALA A 26 -15.54 -3.42 2.54
C ALA A 26 -15.60 -2.40 1.38
N ALA A 27 -15.74 -2.88 0.14
CA ALA A 27 -15.78 -2.05 -1.06
C ALA A 27 -17.02 -1.14 -1.16
N THR A 28 -18.11 -1.45 -0.47
CA THR A 28 -19.37 -0.71 -0.55
C THR A 28 -19.65 0.18 0.66
N ARG A 29 -19.09 -0.14 1.83
CA ARG A 29 -19.37 0.56 3.10
C ARG A 29 -18.29 1.54 3.52
N PHE A 30 -17.07 1.39 3.00
CA PHE A 30 -15.97 2.29 3.32
C PHE A 30 -15.78 3.36 2.25
N PRO A 31 -15.34 4.56 2.65
CA PRO A 31 -15.09 5.64 1.73
C PRO A 31 -13.96 5.27 0.76
N THR A 32 -14.03 5.82 -0.45
CA THR A 32 -13.04 5.62 -1.50
C THR A 32 -12.58 6.97 -2.03
N LEU A 33 -11.28 7.14 -2.20
CA LEU A 33 -10.72 8.32 -2.84
C LEU A 33 -11.06 8.32 -4.33
N ARG A 34 -11.54 9.45 -4.85
CA ARG A 34 -11.88 9.66 -6.26
C ARG A 34 -11.25 10.92 -6.81
N ASN A 35 -10.82 10.87 -8.06
CA ASN A 35 -10.21 11.98 -8.80
C ASN A 35 -9.04 12.64 -8.06
N LYS A 36 -8.22 11.85 -7.36
CA LYS A 36 -7.05 12.32 -6.61
C LYS A 36 -5.73 12.03 -7.35
N ARG A 37 -4.77 12.92 -7.18
CA ARG A 37 -3.34 12.69 -7.48
C ARG A 37 -2.67 12.16 -6.21
N ILE A 38 -2.23 10.92 -6.24
CA ILE A 38 -1.79 10.17 -5.06
C ILE A 38 -0.32 9.80 -5.22
N CYS A 39 0.50 10.08 -4.22
CA CYS A 39 1.85 9.56 -4.11
C CYS A 39 1.90 8.47 -3.03
N LEU A 40 2.36 7.28 -3.40
CA LEU A 40 2.80 6.25 -2.46
C LEU A 40 4.30 6.45 -2.20
N LEU A 41 4.65 6.82 -0.97
CA LEU A 41 6.02 6.99 -0.51
C LEU A 41 6.50 5.73 0.20
N ILE A 42 7.51 5.08 -0.36
CA ILE A 42 8.12 3.85 0.14
C ILE A 42 9.64 4.01 0.34
N ALA A 43 10.22 3.12 1.15
CA ALA A 43 11.64 3.18 1.46
C ALA A 43 12.44 2.39 0.43
N HIS A 44 11.93 1.21 0.06
CA HIS A 44 12.66 0.24 -0.75
C HIS A 44 11.79 -0.32 -1.88
N PRO A 45 12.41 -0.77 -2.99
CA PRO A 45 11.73 -1.61 -3.96
C PRO A 45 11.20 -2.85 -3.25
N ASP A 46 9.95 -3.25 -3.51
CA ASP A 46 9.16 -4.35 -2.91
C ASP A 46 8.13 -3.92 -1.86
N ASP A 47 8.31 -2.77 -1.22
CA ASP A 47 7.39 -2.28 -0.18
C ASP A 47 5.96 -2.16 -0.72
N GLU A 48 5.82 -1.71 -1.97
CA GLU A 48 4.53 -1.53 -2.63
C GLU A 48 3.78 -2.84 -2.79
N ALA A 49 4.50 -3.95 -2.97
CA ALA A 49 3.93 -5.27 -3.19
C ALA A 49 3.80 -6.06 -1.88
N MET A 50 4.71 -5.89 -0.93
CA MET A 50 4.68 -6.58 0.37
C MET A 50 3.67 -6.00 1.36
N PHE A 51 3.49 -4.68 1.36
CA PHE A 51 2.69 -3.98 2.37
C PHE A 51 1.47 -3.30 1.78
N PHE A 52 1.61 -2.72 0.59
CA PHE A 52 0.61 -1.83 0.01
C PHE A 52 -0.18 -2.43 -1.16
N ALA A 53 0.00 -3.70 -1.51
CA ALA A 53 -0.64 -4.25 -2.71
C ALA A 53 -2.19 -4.06 -2.72
N PRO A 54 -2.94 -4.33 -1.62
CA PRO A 54 -4.36 -4.00 -1.57
C PRO A 54 -4.65 -2.51 -1.79
N THR A 55 -3.83 -1.62 -1.24
CA THR A 55 -3.95 -0.17 -1.41
C THR A 55 -3.72 0.25 -2.85
N VAL A 56 -2.59 -0.16 -3.47
CA VAL A 56 -2.25 0.24 -4.84
C VAL A 56 -3.31 -0.27 -5.81
N LEU A 57 -3.67 -1.55 -5.73
CA LEU A 57 -4.71 -2.16 -6.57
C LEU A 57 -6.06 -1.45 -6.43
N ALA A 58 -6.42 -0.99 -5.22
CA ALA A 58 -7.68 -0.29 -5.01
C ALA A 58 -7.65 1.13 -5.57
N LEU A 59 -6.54 1.85 -5.41
CA LEU A 59 -6.38 3.25 -5.81
C LEU A 59 -6.11 3.42 -7.31
N THR A 60 -5.56 2.42 -7.99
CA THR A 60 -5.29 2.46 -9.43
C THR A 60 -6.50 2.11 -10.30
N ARG A 61 -7.63 1.73 -9.68
CA ARG A 61 -8.88 1.41 -10.39
C ARG A 61 -9.33 2.55 -11.32
N PRO A 62 -9.44 2.32 -12.65
CA PRO A 62 -9.77 3.38 -13.62
C PRO A 62 -11.04 4.16 -13.28
N GLU A 63 -12.07 3.49 -12.78
CA GLU A 63 -13.37 4.06 -12.43
C GLU A 63 -13.35 5.03 -11.24
N THR A 64 -12.26 5.08 -10.49
CA THR A 64 -12.08 6.07 -9.41
C THR A 64 -11.52 7.39 -9.93
N GLY A 65 -10.95 7.41 -11.14
CA GLY A 65 -10.32 8.60 -11.72
C GLY A 65 -8.99 9.00 -11.05
N ASN A 66 -8.49 8.24 -10.08
CA ASN A 66 -7.24 8.54 -9.39
C ASN A 66 -6.01 8.35 -10.29
N HIS A 67 -4.97 9.12 -10.05
CA HIS A 67 -3.65 8.93 -10.63
C HIS A 67 -2.65 8.65 -9.51
N VAL A 68 -2.06 7.45 -9.52
CA VAL A 68 -1.14 6.98 -8.48
C VAL A 68 0.29 7.04 -9.02
N LYS A 69 1.22 7.53 -8.20
CA LYS A 69 2.66 7.52 -8.41
C LYS A 69 3.35 6.83 -7.25
N ILE A 70 4.52 6.25 -7.48
CA ILE A 70 5.37 5.68 -6.44
C ILE A 70 6.65 6.49 -6.35
N LEU A 71 6.98 6.97 -5.16
CA LEU A 71 8.26 7.60 -4.84
C LEU A 71 8.99 6.69 -3.84
N CYS A 72 10.12 6.14 -4.28
CA CYS A 72 10.96 5.24 -3.50
C CYS A 72 12.27 5.95 -3.12
N LEU A 73 12.61 6.05 -1.83
CA LEU A 73 13.75 6.86 -1.40
C LEU A 73 15.13 6.17 -1.52
N SER A 74 15.16 4.86 -1.68
CA SER A 74 16.37 4.08 -1.87
C SER A 74 16.15 3.00 -2.91
N SER A 75 17.16 2.63 -3.70
CA SER A 75 17.06 1.46 -4.59
C SER A 75 17.30 0.12 -3.87
N GLY A 76 17.55 0.14 -2.56
CA GLY A 76 17.91 -1.05 -1.81
C GLY A 76 19.24 -1.64 -2.29
N ASN A 77 20.23 -0.80 -2.57
CA ASN A 77 21.49 -1.22 -3.19
C ASN A 77 22.50 -1.86 -2.20
N ALA A 78 22.08 -2.24 -0.98
CA ALA A 78 22.97 -2.83 0.03
C ALA A 78 23.70 -4.09 -0.48
N ASP A 79 23.05 -4.87 -1.35
CA ASP A 79 23.60 -6.07 -1.98
C ASP A 79 24.21 -5.81 -3.38
N GLY A 80 24.34 -4.56 -3.81
CA GLY A 80 24.80 -4.19 -5.16
C GLY A 80 23.76 -4.43 -6.28
N LEU A 81 22.48 -4.62 -5.91
CA LEU A 81 21.39 -4.98 -6.83
C LEU A 81 20.45 -3.81 -7.20
N GLY A 82 20.79 -2.57 -6.85
CA GLY A 82 19.91 -1.41 -6.96
C GLY A 82 19.33 -1.19 -8.37
N GLU A 83 20.15 -1.28 -9.42
CA GLU A 83 19.70 -1.15 -10.81
C GLU A 83 18.74 -2.27 -11.25
N THR A 84 18.90 -3.47 -10.68
CA THR A 84 17.94 -4.56 -10.90
C THR A 84 16.64 -4.25 -10.17
N ARG A 85 16.71 -3.91 -8.88
CA ARG A 85 15.55 -3.64 -8.03
C ARG A 85 14.72 -2.45 -8.51
N LYS A 86 15.32 -1.43 -9.13
CA LYS A 86 14.59 -0.35 -9.84
C LYS A 86 13.68 -0.88 -10.94
N LYS A 87 14.21 -1.75 -11.81
CA LYS A 87 13.43 -2.36 -12.90
C LYS A 87 12.35 -3.29 -12.37
N GLU A 88 12.65 -4.00 -11.29
CA GLU A 88 11.68 -4.85 -10.60
C GLU A 88 10.52 -4.02 -10.01
N LEU A 89 10.82 -2.88 -9.38
CA LEU A 89 9.81 -1.95 -8.85
C LEU A 89 8.91 -1.40 -9.96
N VAL A 90 9.48 -0.95 -11.08
CA VAL A 90 8.68 -0.47 -12.24
C VAL A 90 7.73 -1.57 -12.70
N LYS A 91 8.25 -2.78 -12.93
CA LYS A 91 7.44 -3.93 -13.35
C LYS A 91 6.35 -4.27 -12.34
N SER A 92 6.65 -4.23 -11.05
CA SER A 92 5.69 -4.48 -9.97
C SER A 92 4.59 -3.43 -9.95
N GLY A 93 4.94 -2.14 -10.05
CA GLY A 93 3.99 -1.04 -10.13
C GLY A 93 3.02 -1.19 -11.31
N MET A 94 3.52 -1.59 -12.49
CA MET A 94 2.67 -1.88 -13.65
C MET A 94 1.73 -3.07 -13.40
N LEU A 95 2.19 -4.14 -12.75
CA LEU A 95 1.33 -5.28 -12.37
C LEU A 95 0.25 -4.86 -11.36
N LEU A 96 0.56 -3.93 -10.45
CA LEU A 96 -0.39 -3.39 -9.47
C LEU A 96 -1.31 -2.29 -10.03
N GLY A 97 -1.22 -2.00 -11.33
CA GLY A 97 -2.18 -1.16 -12.05
C GLY A 97 -1.76 0.29 -12.25
N LEU A 98 -0.49 0.66 -12.03
CA LEU A 98 -0.01 1.97 -12.49
C LEU A 98 -0.25 2.16 -14.00
N ARG A 99 -0.45 3.40 -14.42
CA ARG A 99 -0.81 3.73 -15.80
C ARG A 99 0.41 3.83 -16.71
N ASN A 100 1.52 4.33 -16.18
CA ASN A 100 2.77 4.53 -16.90
C ASN A 100 3.96 4.12 -16.02
N GLU A 101 5.00 3.58 -16.64
CA GLU A 101 6.29 3.30 -15.98
C GLU A 101 6.92 4.58 -15.42
N ASP A 102 6.70 5.73 -16.09
CA ASP A 102 7.15 7.06 -15.62
C ASP A 102 6.47 7.52 -14.33
N ASP A 103 5.47 6.79 -13.82
CA ASP A 103 4.86 7.08 -12.52
C ASP A 103 5.67 6.48 -11.33
N VAL A 104 6.78 5.81 -11.60
CA VAL A 104 7.70 5.25 -10.60
C VAL A 104 9.01 6.06 -10.56
N PHE A 105 9.30 6.65 -9.40
CA PHE A 105 10.49 7.46 -9.17
C PHE A 105 11.33 6.82 -8.06
N VAL A 106 12.61 6.55 -8.33
CA VAL A 106 13.56 6.03 -7.34
C VAL A 106 14.65 7.05 -7.11
N ILE A 107 14.80 7.48 -5.86
CA ILE A 107 15.84 8.40 -5.45
C ILE A 107 17.13 7.63 -5.17
N GLU A 108 18.24 8.20 -5.62
CA GLU A 108 19.59 7.80 -5.25
C GLU A 108 20.23 8.96 -4.52
N SER A 109 20.44 8.80 -3.22
CA SER A 109 21.04 9.84 -2.39
C SER A 109 21.79 9.22 -1.22
N ASP A 110 22.95 9.78 -0.89
CA ASP A 110 23.71 9.41 0.32
C ASP A 110 22.89 9.64 1.60
N ALA A 111 21.88 10.51 1.55
CA ALA A 111 20.97 10.76 2.67
C ALA A 111 19.99 9.61 2.97
N PHE A 112 19.73 8.74 1.98
CA PHE A 112 18.68 7.71 2.03
C PHE A 112 19.23 6.31 1.72
N GLN A 113 20.38 5.98 2.30
CA GLN A 113 20.98 4.65 2.16
C GLN A 113 20.17 3.59 2.90
N ASP A 114 19.98 2.44 2.26
CA ASP A 114 19.30 1.30 2.86
C ASP A 114 20.04 0.82 4.12
N SER A 115 19.30 0.62 5.21
CA SER A 115 19.87 0.25 6.50
C SER A 115 18.84 -0.36 7.45
N MET A 116 19.25 -1.44 8.12
CA MET A 116 18.47 -2.07 9.19
C MET A 116 18.64 -1.38 10.55
N THR A 117 19.54 -0.41 10.67
CA THR A 117 19.92 0.21 11.95
C THR A 117 19.98 1.73 11.94
N ALA A 118 20.18 2.35 10.77
CA ALA A 118 20.22 3.80 10.63
C ALA A 118 18.83 4.36 10.30
N THR A 119 18.51 5.53 10.84
CA THR A 119 17.34 6.32 10.47
C THR A 119 17.74 7.40 9.48
N TRP A 120 16.81 7.80 8.61
CA TRP A 120 16.99 8.95 7.73
C TRP A 120 16.50 10.24 8.40
N ASP A 121 17.11 11.37 8.03
CA ASP A 121 16.72 12.66 8.57
C ASP A 121 15.34 13.10 8.04
N ALA A 122 14.42 13.39 8.96
CA ALA A 122 13.06 13.78 8.62
C ALA A 122 13.01 15.11 7.84
N THR A 123 13.92 16.04 8.13
CA THR A 123 13.99 17.33 7.43
C THR A 123 14.44 17.13 5.99
N ALA A 124 15.42 16.26 5.74
CA ALA A 124 15.87 15.89 4.40
C ALA A 124 14.73 15.29 3.57
N ILE A 125 13.95 14.36 4.14
CA ILE A 125 12.76 13.79 3.47
C ILE A 125 11.73 14.89 3.20
N SER A 126 11.43 15.75 4.18
CA SER A 126 10.47 16.84 4.02
C SER A 126 10.89 17.82 2.92
N ASN A 127 12.17 18.17 2.84
CA ASN A 127 12.72 19.04 1.81
C ASN A 127 12.65 18.40 0.42
N LEU A 128 12.90 17.09 0.33
CA LEU A 128 12.74 16.34 -0.91
C LEU A 128 11.28 16.33 -1.37
N LEU A 129 10.33 16.04 -0.47
CA LEU A 129 8.90 16.07 -0.77
C LEU A 129 8.42 17.47 -1.18
N THR A 130 8.91 18.51 -0.50
CA THR A 130 8.62 19.92 -0.84
C THR A 130 9.12 20.25 -2.24
N SER A 131 10.35 19.87 -2.56
CA SER A 131 10.95 20.12 -3.88
C SER A 131 10.22 19.34 -4.99
N ALA A 132 9.79 18.11 -4.70
CA ALA A 132 9.12 17.24 -5.67
C ALA A 132 7.66 17.64 -5.93
N PHE A 133 6.95 18.10 -4.89
CA PHE A 133 5.50 18.27 -4.96
C PHE A 133 5.00 19.69 -4.75
N VAL A 134 5.83 20.63 -4.30
CA VAL A 134 5.47 22.04 -4.14
C VAL A 134 6.51 22.94 -4.82
N PRO A 135 6.76 22.80 -6.13
CA PRO A 135 7.78 23.58 -6.84
C PRO A 135 7.45 25.08 -6.89
N ASN A 136 6.16 25.44 -6.79
CA ASN A 136 5.70 26.81 -6.65
C ASN A 136 4.65 26.89 -5.53
N PRO A 137 4.96 27.51 -4.37
CA PRO A 137 4.02 27.64 -3.26
C PRO A 137 2.68 28.31 -3.63
N ALA A 138 2.68 29.19 -4.65
CA ALA A 138 1.46 29.87 -5.10
C ALA A 138 0.53 28.98 -5.96
N ALA A 139 1.06 27.89 -6.54
CA ALA A 139 0.29 26.97 -7.39
C ALA A 139 -0.31 25.78 -6.62
N GLY A 140 0.02 25.65 -5.33
CA GLY A 140 -0.38 24.52 -4.49
C GLY A 140 0.41 23.24 -4.79
N ALA A 141 0.09 22.17 -4.05
CA ALA A 141 0.76 20.89 -4.21
C ALA A 141 0.36 20.18 -5.51
N MET A 142 1.33 19.47 -6.10
CA MET A 142 1.16 18.62 -7.28
C MET A 142 0.46 17.29 -6.98
N ILE A 143 0.30 16.96 -5.71
CA ILE A 143 -0.44 15.80 -5.21
C ILE A 143 -1.50 16.25 -4.21
N ASP A 144 -2.57 15.48 -4.11
CA ASP A 144 -3.65 15.71 -3.14
C ASP A 144 -3.49 14.81 -1.91
N VAL A 145 -2.87 13.64 -2.11
CA VAL A 145 -2.74 12.59 -1.09
C VAL A 145 -1.32 12.00 -1.09
N LEU A 146 -0.75 11.85 0.10
CA LEU A 146 0.47 11.10 0.36
C LEU A 146 0.13 9.87 1.20
N VAL A 147 0.57 8.69 0.77
CA VAL A 147 0.40 7.42 1.49
C VAL A 147 1.77 6.89 1.89
N THR A 148 1.95 6.49 3.15
CA THR A 148 3.19 5.84 3.61
C THR A 148 2.97 4.97 4.84
N PHE A 149 4.04 4.50 5.47
CA PHE A 149 3.97 3.75 6.72
C PHE A 149 3.56 4.63 7.91
N ASP A 150 3.00 4.03 8.96
CA ASP A 150 2.78 4.72 10.22
C ASP A 150 4.06 4.84 11.08
N LYS A 151 3.93 5.44 12.26
CA LYS A 151 5.01 5.59 13.24
C LYS A 151 5.68 4.28 13.67
N GLY A 152 5.03 3.14 13.46
CA GLY A 152 5.57 1.81 13.77
C GLY A 152 6.32 1.17 12.61
N GLY A 153 6.23 1.73 11.40
CA GLY A 153 6.92 1.23 10.21
C GLY A 153 6.47 -0.16 9.76
N VAL A 154 5.32 -0.65 10.27
CA VAL A 154 4.79 -2.03 10.15
C VAL A 154 5.66 -3.11 10.84
N SER A 155 6.94 -3.17 10.52
CA SER A 155 7.94 -4.14 11.02
C SER A 155 8.98 -3.51 11.95
N SER A 156 8.78 -2.25 12.34
CA SER A 156 9.78 -1.45 13.08
C SER A 156 11.07 -1.20 12.29
N HIS A 157 10.99 -1.25 10.95
CA HIS A 157 12.12 -0.93 10.09
C HIS A 157 12.47 0.57 10.20
N PRO A 158 13.72 0.95 10.51
CA PRO A 158 14.12 2.35 10.70
C PRO A 158 13.79 3.27 9.52
N ASN A 159 14.06 2.84 8.29
CA ASN A 159 13.73 3.62 7.09
C ASN A 159 12.23 3.88 6.93
N HIS A 160 11.37 2.90 7.23
CA HIS A 160 9.91 3.06 7.15
C HIS A 160 9.40 4.06 8.19
N ILE A 161 9.95 3.99 9.42
CA ILE A 161 9.68 4.97 10.49
C ILE A 161 10.15 6.36 10.06
N SER A 162 11.29 6.45 9.37
CA SER A 162 11.83 7.72 8.87
C SER A 162 10.90 8.36 7.83
N LEU A 163 10.28 7.56 6.95
CA LEU A 163 9.26 8.06 6.01
C LEU A 163 8.07 8.69 6.73
N TYR A 164 7.57 8.05 7.79
CA TYR A 164 6.48 8.61 8.59
C TYR A 164 6.84 10.00 9.13
N HIS A 165 8.00 10.14 9.77
CA HIS A 165 8.42 11.42 10.34
C HIS A 165 8.68 12.49 9.27
N GLY A 166 9.29 12.13 8.14
CA GLY A 166 9.52 13.03 7.02
C GLY A 166 8.22 13.49 6.36
N ALA A 167 7.27 12.58 6.15
CA ALA A 167 5.94 12.89 5.61
C ALA A 167 5.13 13.77 6.58
N ARG A 168 5.19 13.52 7.89
CA ARG A 168 4.58 14.37 8.92
C ARG A 168 5.15 15.79 8.90
N ALA A 169 6.47 15.93 8.80
CA ALA A 169 7.11 17.24 8.68
C ALA A 169 6.67 17.97 7.39
N PHE A 170 6.57 17.25 6.26
CA PHE A 170 6.11 17.80 4.99
C PHE A 170 4.65 18.29 5.01
N VAL A 171 3.72 17.59 5.66
CA VAL A 171 2.33 18.07 5.75
C VAL A 171 2.17 19.20 6.76
N SER A 172 2.97 19.19 7.82
CA SER A 172 2.97 20.25 8.86
C SER A 172 3.54 21.58 8.35
N SER A 173 4.28 21.57 7.23
CA SER A 173 4.80 22.80 6.60
C SER A 173 3.73 23.59 5.80
N GLY A 174 2.49 23.10 5.75
CA GLY A 174 1.37 23.79 5.09
C GLY A 174 1.12 23.36 3.64
N SER A 175 1.62 22.19 3.22
CA SER A 175 1.49 21.70 1.84
C SER A 175 0.07 21.37 1.38
N ALA A 176 -0.93 21.42 2.27
CA ALA A 176 -2.34 21.09 1.99
C ALA A 176 -2.55 19.70 1.35
N VAL A 177 -1.68 18.75 1.71
CA VAL A 177 -1.73 17.34 1.28
C VAL A 177 -2.28 16.49 2.41
N ASP A 178 -3.23 15.59 2.11
CA ASP A 178 -3.72 14.61 3.07
C ASP A 178 -2.69 13.48 3.23
N LEU A 179 -2.23 13.22 4.45
CA LEU A 179 -1.32 12.11 4.75
C LEU A 179 -2.10 10.92 5.31
N TYR A 180 -2.06 9.79 4.60
CA TYR A 180 -2.56 8.52 5.09
C TYR A 180 -1.42 7.57 5.45
N THR A 181 -1.55 6.90 6.59
CA THR A 181 -0.54 5.96 7.09
C THR A 181 -1.09 4.55 7.21
N LEU A 182 -0.29 3.55 6.82
CA LEU A 182 -0.64 2.14 6.96
C LEU A 182 -0.49 1.68 8.42
N THR A 183 -1.60 1.23 9.01
CA THR A 183 -1.65 0.86 10.43
C THR A 183 -0.78 -0.35 10.75
N SER A 184 0.17 -0.17 11.67
CA SER A 184 0.91 -1.25 12.31
C SER A 184 0.02 -2.05 13.27
N VAL A 185 0.12 -3.38 13.23
CA VAL A 185 -0.60 -4.30 14.13
C VAL A 185 0.33 -5.22 14.91
N SER A 186 -0.21 -5.81 15.99
CA SER A 186 0.45 -6.85 16.78
C SER A 186 0.88 -8.05 15.92
N PHE A 187 1.87 -8.80 16.39
CA PHE A 187 2.40 -9.97 15.68
C PHE A 187 1.32 -10.99 15.31
N VAL A 188 0.37 -11.27 16.21
CA VAL A 188 -0.71 -12.24 15.94
C VAL A 188 -1.58 -11.78 14.78
N ARG A 189 -2.03 -10.51 14.80
CA ARG A 189 -2.82 -9.93 13.71
C ARG A 189 -2.03 -9.85 12.41
N LYS A 190 -0.72 -9.59 12.50
CA LYS A 190 0.18 -9.49 11.35
C LYS A 190 0.18 -10.77 10.50
N TYR A 191 0.15 -11.94 11.14
CA TYR A 191 0.22 -13.25 10.48
C TYR A 191 -1.10 -14.04 10.48
N ALA A 192 -2.22 -13.39 10.79
CA ALA A 192 -3.54 -14.01 10.78
C ALA A 192 -4.18 -14.10 9.37
N SER A 193 -3.49 -13.59 8.33
CA SER A 193 -3.94 -13.66 6.94
C SER A 193 -5.41 -13.22 6.78
N ILE A 194 -6.22 -14.02 6.07
CA ILE A 194 -7.65 -13.78 5.80
C ILE A 194 -8.48 -13.58 7.08
N ILE A 195 -8.09 -14.20 8.19
CA ILE A 195 -8.85 -14.12 9.46
C ILE A 195 -8.84 -12.67 9.99
N ASP A 196 -7.75 -11.92 9.76
CA ASP A 196 -7.66 -10.55 10.24
C ASP A 196 -8.60 -9.58 9.53
N ALA A 197 -9.12 -9.95 8.34
CA ALA A 197 -10.10 -9.13 7.63
C ALA A 197 -11.36 -8.90 8.48
N PHE A 198 -11.84 -9.93 9.20
CA PHE A 198 -13.00 -9.82 10.08
C PHE A 198 -12.74 -8.88 11.26
N MET A 199 -11.56 -9.02 11.89
CA MET A 199 -11.16 -8.17 13.00
C MET A 199 -10.99 -6.71 12.55
N THR A 200 -10.41 -6.50 11.36
CA THR A 200 -10.25 -5.17 10.78
C THR A 200 -11.60 -4.52 10.51
N LEU A 201 -12.55 -5.23 9.89
CA LEU A 201 -13.89 -4.67 9.67
C LEU A 201 -14.63 -4.35 10.97
N ALA A 202 -14.50 -5.20 11.99
CA ALA A 202 -15.12 -4.97 13.29
C ALA A 202 -14.57 -3.70 13.96
N VAL A 203 -13.24 -3.51 13.94
CA VAL A 203 -12.59 -2.32 14.52
C VAL A 203 -12.86 -1.07 13.68
N SER A 204 -12.95 -1.19 12.37
CA SER A 204 -13.21 -0.09 11.45
C SER A 204 -14.70 0.24 11.28
N TRP A 205 -15.60 -0.40 12.03
CA TRP A 205 -17.05 -0.19 11.90
C TRP A 205 -17.47 1.29 12.03
N GLY A 206 -16.80 2.05 12.89
CA GLY A 206 -17.06 3.49 13.08
C GLY A 206 -16.63 4.39 11.92
N LEU A 207 -15.83 3.87 10.97
CA LEU A 207 -15.38 4.60 9.77
C LEU A 207 -16.35 4.42 8.58
N GLN A 208 -17.46 3.71 8.77
CA GLN A 208 -18.45 3.52 7.72
C GLN A 208 -19.11 4.85 7.32
N GLY A 209 -19.16 5.08 6.02
CA GLY A 209 -19.74 6.30 5.46
C GLY A 209 -19.67 6.25 3.95
N THR A 210 -20.81 6.39 3.29
CA THR A 210 -20.94 6.32 1.82
C THR A 210 -20.95 7.70 1.17
N SER A 211 -20.87 8.77 1.96
CA SER A 211 -20.81 10.15 1.45
C SER A 211 -19.42 10.44 0.88
N GLU A 212 -19.35 11.26 -0.17
CA GLU A 212 -18.09 11.84 -0.65
C GLU A 212 -17.51 12.77 0.41
N VAL A 213 -16.77 12.19 1.35
CA VAL A 213 -15.95 12.94 2.30
C VAL A 213 -14.67 13.32 1.57
N LYS A 214 -14.34 14.62 1.54
CA LYS A 214 -13.14 15.14 0.86
C LYS A 214 -11.86 14.43 1.30
N SER A 215 -11.77 14.16 2.60
CA SER A 215 -10.63 13.57 3.33
C SER A 215 -11.15 12.62 4.42
N PRO A 216 -11.48 11.36 4.09
CA PRO A 216 -11.99 10.40 5.07
C PRO A 216 -11.01 10.13 6.22
N GLU A 217 -11.49 9.93 7.45
CA GLU A 217 -10.60 9.64 8.60
C GLU A 217 -9.85 8.31 8.47
N GLY A 218 -10.41 7.36 7.71
CA GLY A 218 -9.75 6.11 7.40
C GLY A 218 -10.27 5.45 6.14
N LEU A 219 -9.43 4.59 5.57
CA LEU A 219 -9.69 3.85 4.34
C LEU A 219 -9.43 2.37 4.61
N VAL A 220 -10.24 1.49 4.02
CA VAL A 220 -10.05 0.04 4.12
C VAL A 220 -10.07 -0.56 2.72
N PHE A 221 -8.96 -1.20 2.34
CA PHE A 221 -8.78 -1.84 1.05
C PHE A 221 -8.55 -3.34 1.24
N MET A 222 -9.27 -4.16 0.48
CA MET A 222 -9.14 -5.61 0.49
C MET A 222 -8.86 -6.13 -0.91
N ASN A 223 -7.95 -7.09 -1.01
CA ASN A 223 -7.71 -7.80 -2.27
C ASN A 223 -8.88 -8.72 -2.60
N SER A 224 -9.34 -8.71 -3.85
CA SER A 224 -10.35 -9.67 -4.31
C SER A 224 -9.74 -11.06 -4.49
N LEU A 225 -10.42 -12.14 -4.09
CA LEU A 225 -9.92 -13.50 -4.33
C LEU A 225 -9.92 -13.87 -5.82
N MET A 226 -10.90 -13.37 -6.56
CA MET A 226 -11.02 -13.59 -8.00
C MET A 226 -10.69 -12.32 -8.76
N PRO A 227 -10.08 -12.43 -9.95
CA PRO A 227 -9.91 -11.30 -10.84
C PRO A 227 -11.28 -10.69 -11.14
N VAL A 228 -11.47 -9.42 -10.74
CA VAL A 228 -12.61 -8.65 -11.23
C VAL A 228 -12.35 -8.40 -12.71
N LYS A 229 -13.30 -8.65 -13.62
CA LYS A 229 -13.08 -8.39 -15.05
C LYS A 229 -12.65 -6.93 -15.22
N ALA A 230 -11.45 -6.72 -15.74
CA ALA A 230 -11.02 -5.39 -16.14
C ALA A 230 -11.96 -4.90 -17.24
N GLN A 231 -12.50 -3.70 -17.09
CA GLN A 231 -13.16 -3.02 -18.20
C GLN A 231 -12.12 -2.80 -19.31
N GLU A 232 -12.53 -2.96 -20.57
CA GLU A 232 -11.65 -2.86 -21.74
C GLU A 232 -10.81 -1.56 -21.68
N GLY A 233 -9.49 -1.70 -21.76
CA GLY A 233 -8.53 -0.58 -21.82
C GLY A 233 -7.54 -0.46 -20.65
N GLY A 234 -7.69 -1.24 -19.57
CA GLY A 234 -6.68 -1.34 -18.51
C GLY A 234 -5.60 -2.36 -18.87
N GLY A 235 -4.31 -2.00 -18.79
CA GLY A 235 -3.15 -2.78 -19.27
C GLY A 235 -2.88 -4.15 -18.63
N ASN A 236 -3.84 -4.75 -17.91
CA ASN A 236 -3.67 -6.05 -17.28
C ASN A 236 -4.19 -7.18 -18.20
N LYS A 237 -3.28 -7.78 -18.97
CA LYS A 237 -3.59 -8.91 -19.88
C LYS A 237 -4.00 -10.20 -19.15
N ASP A 238 -3.84 -10.24 -17.81
CA ASP A 238 -3.92 -11.48 -17.02
C ASP A 238 -5.14 -11.55 -16.06
N GLY A 239 -6.18 -10.73 -16.30
CA GLY A 239 -7.33 -10.57 -15.40
C GLY A 239 -7.18 -9.36 -14.48
N GLY A 240 -8.28 -8.79 -13.99
CA GLY A 240 -8.20 -7.57 -13.18
C GLY A 240 -7.68 -7.78 -11.75
N PRO A 241 -7.64 -6.71 -10.95
CA PRO A 241 -7.02 -6.68 -9.62
C PRO A 241 -7.46 -7.84 -8.72
N SER A 242 -6.50 -8.59 -8.19
CA SER A 242 -6.78 -9.73 -7.30
C SER A 242 -5.61 -10.01 -6.34
N TYR A 243 -5.88 -10.89 -5.37
CA TYR A 243 -4.86 -11.47 -4.49
C TYR A 243 -3.73 -12.15 -5.29
N GLY A 244 -4.06 -12.79 -6.42
CA GLY A 244 -3.07 -13.36 -7.34
C GLY A 244 -2.18 -12.29 -7.98
N THR A 245 -2.74 -11.14 -8.34
CA THR A 245 -1.99 -9.98 -8.87
C THR A 245 -0.97 -9.48 -7.84
N ALA A 246 -1.39 -9.34 -6.57
CA ALA A 246 -0.51 -8.94 -5.47
C ALA A 246 0.65 -9.93 -5.26
N TRP A 247 0.40 -11.23 -5.38
CA TRP A 247 1.45 -12.25 -5.30
C TRP A 247 2.42 -12.17 -6.46
N ARG A 248 1.92 -12.02 -7.69
CA ARG A 248 2.75 -11.93 -8.90
C ARG A 248 3.64 -10.69 -8.89
N ALA A 249 3.16 -9.58 -8.34
CA ALA A 249 3.97 -8.38 -8.11
C ALA A 249 5.24 -8.71 -7.30
N MET A 250 5.15 -9.59 -6.29
CA MET A 250 6.34 -10.09 -5.59
C MET A 250 7.08 -11.18 -6.38
N THR A 251 6.40 -12.26 -6.75
CA THR A 251 7.08 -13.48 -7.24
C THR A 251 7.60 -13.37 -8.67
N GLU A 252 6.98 -12.56 -9.52
CA GLU A 252 7.35 -12.40 -10.92
C GLU A 252 8.09 -11.10 -11.22
N ALA A 253 7.87 -10.03 -10.45
CA ALA A 253 8.60 -8.77 -10.60
C ALA A 253 9.83 -8.71 -9.70
N HIS A 254 9.70 -8.86 -8.38
CA HIS A 254 10.81 -8.79 -7.41
C HIS A 254 11.61 -10.09 -7.27
N LYS A 255 12.03 -10.68 -8.39
CA LYS A 255 12.72 -11.98 -8.42
C LYS A 255 14.03 -11.96 -7.63
N SER A 256 14.79 -10.88 -7.71
CA SER A 256 16.06 -10.71 -7.00
C SER A 256 15.90 -10.70 -5.48
N GLN A 257 14.69 -10.40 -5.00
CA GLN A 257 14.39 -10.23 -3.58
C GLN A 257 13.73 -11.48 -2.97
N MET A 258 13.18 -12.38 -3.80
CA MET A 258 12.44 -13.54 -3.31
C MET A 258 13.35 -14.55 -2.61
N VAL A 259 13.16 -14.66 -1.29
CA VAL A 259 13.79 -15.64 -0.41
C VAL A 259 12.72 -16.35 0.43
N TRP A 260 13.07 -17.45 1.08
CA TRP A 260 12.10 -18.36 1.74
C TRP A 260 11.12 -17.66 2.69
N PHE A 261 11.58 -16.70 3.50
CA PHE A 261 10.71 -16.01 4.46
C PHE A 261 9.74 -15.04 3.79
N ARG A 262 10.06 -14.54 2.58
CA ARG A 262 9.12 -13.71 1.80
C ARG A 262 7.94 -14.51 1.28
N TYR A 263 8.13 -15.80 0.97
CA TYR A 263 7.00 -16.70 0.69
C TYR A 263 6.09 -16.85 1.92
N GLY A 264 6.68 -16.97 3.11
CA GLY A 264 5.93 -16.95 4.36
C GLY A 264 5.16 -15.64 4.55
N TRP A 265 5.80 -14.50 4.29
CA TRP A 265 5.15 -13.19 4.34
C TRP A 265 3.96 -13.11 3.39
N ILE A 266 4.14 -13.37 2.10
CA ILE A 266 3.05 -13.19 1.13
C ILE A 266 1.88 -14.15 1.38
N THR A 267 2.15 -15.29 2.05
CA THR A 267 1.14 -16.28 2.44
C THR A 267 0.34 -15.87 3.67
N PHE A 268 1.03 -15.48 4.74
CA PHE A 268 0.41 -15.35 6.06
C PHE A 268 0.15 -13.90 6.46
N SER A 269 0.78 -12.93 5.81
CA SER A 269 0.65 -11.52 6.16
C SER A 269 -0.76 -11.01 5.89
N ARG A 270 -1.37 -10.36 6.89
CA ARG A 270 -2.63 -9.63 6.69
C ARG A 270 -2.49 -8.51 5.66
N TYR A 271 -1.29 -7.96 5.46
CA TYR A 271 -1.07 -6.83 4.54
C TYR A 271 -1.19 -7.24 3.07
N MET A 272 -1.13 -8.55 2.76
CA MET A 272 -1.49 -9.06 1.43
C MET A 272 -3.00 -9.19 1.23
N VAL A 273 -3.78 -9.13 2.31
CA VAL A 273 -5.23 -9.35 2.31
C VAL A 273 -5.98 -8.03 2.45
N VAL A 274 -5.64 -7.26 3.48
CA VAL A 274 -6.33 -6.04 3.89
C VAL A 274 -5.33 -4.97 4.33
N ASN A 275 -5.51 -3.75 3.83
CA ASN A 275 -4.87 -2.56 4.33
C ASN A 275 -5.92 -1.64 4.95
N ASP A 276 -5.69 -1.21 6.19
CA ASP A 276 -6.43 -0.09 6.78
C ASP A 276 -5.48 1.10 6.95
N LEU A 277 -5.85 2.21 6.34
CA LEU A 277 -5.10 3.47 6.38
C LEU A 277 -5.83 4.48 7.27
N LYS A 278 -5.06 5.33 7.95
CA LYS A 278 -5.61 6.41 8.79
C LYS A 278 -5.11 7.76 8.30
N LEU A 279 -6.01 8.74 8.29
CA LEU A 279 -5.64 10.13 8.04
C LEU A 279 -4.89 10.69 9.26
N GLU A 280 -3.70 11.21 9.04
CA GLU A 280 -2.90 11.87 10.06
C GLU A 280 -3.38 13.31 10.25
N GLY A 281 -3.75 13.68 11.48
CA GLY A 281 -4.21 15.04 11.81
C GLY A 281 -3.12 16.08 11.58
N THR A 282 -3.46 17.26 11.05
CA THR A 282 -2.51 18.34 10.73
C THR A 282 -1.84 18.98 11.95
N THR A 283 -2.23 18.61 13.17
CA THR A 283 -1.62 19.10 14.41
C THR A 283 -0.56 18.13 14.91
N ALA A 284 0.66 18.63 15.12
CA ALA A 284 1.67 17.94 15.94
C ALA A 284 1.16 17.91 17.39
N SER A 285 0.75 16.74 17.88
CA SER A 285 0.53 16.50 19.31
C SER A 285 1.71 15.74 19.88
#